data_AF-A0A950H7X1-F1
#
_entry.id   AF-A0A950H7X1-F1
#
_cell.length_a   1.000
_cell.length_b   1.000
_cell.length_c   1.000
_cell.angle_alpha   90.00
_cell.angle_beta   90.00
_cell.angle_gamma   90.00
#
_symmetry.space_group_name_H-M   'P 1'
#
loop_
_entity.id
_entity.type
_entity.pdbx_description
1 polymer ?
#
loop_
_entity_poly.entity_id
_entity_poly.type
_entity_poly.pdbx_seq_one_letter_code
_entity_poly.pdbx_strand_id
1 'polypeptide(L)'
;MKIAAAIRQMLAAGLTVEQALIAVEAIESAEDKPRSAGAIRQQRYRERQAASEAAKTDDKASRVTSQASQSSHVTDVTVCDGSDATSDAAGNDASRVHAFSVREVSNIPPENSTNSNPPVATKRAAKAAGDPKAILESVLDADVAAAVVEHRQAKRAKLTAFAATELVKAFQAWGDPNAAAREMIARGWQGFKPEWMAGNAPRAGPNGSPLKTSPLIRAARDVLEEIHAGNPAHIPGL
;
A
#
# COMPACT_ATOMS: atom_id res chain seq x y z
N MET A 1 14.76 -26.32 -16.32
CA MET A 1 16.21 -26.43 -16.59
C MET A 1 16.51 -27.83 -17.10
N LYS A 2 17.54 -28.05 -17.93
CA LYS A 2 17.90 -29.43 -18.34
C LYS A 2 18.68 -30.08 -17.19
N ILE A 3 18.10 -31.06 -16.51
CA ILE A 3 18.67 -31.76 -15.32
C ILE A 3 20.12 -32.21 -15.58
N ALA A 4 20.40 -32.73 -16.78
CA ALA A 4 21.75 -33.15 -17.17
C ALA A 4 22.80 -32.01 -17.15
N ALA A 5 22.41 -30.77 -17.43
CA ALA A 5 23.33 -29.63 -17.37
C ALA A 5 23.65 -29.24 -15.92
N ALA A 6 22.67 -29.36 -15.01
CA ALA A 6 22.85 -29.10 -13.59
C ALA A 6 23.80 -30.13 -12.95
N ILE A 7 23.62 -31.43 -13.26
CA ILE A 7 24.50 -32.50 -12.77
C ILE A 7 25.94 -32.27 -13.26
N ARG A 8 26.15 -31.92 -14.54
CA ARG A 8 27.49 -31.61 -15.06
C ARG A 8 28.14 -30.44 -14.34
N GLN A 9 27.38 -29.40 -13.99
CA GLN A 9 27.89 -28.26 -13.22
C GLN A 9 28.25 -28.65 -11.78
N MET A 10 27.46 -29.49 -11.13
CA MET A 10 27.76 -29.98 -9.77
C MET A 10 29.03 -30.84 -9.74
N LEU A 11 29.20 -31.74 -10.72
CA LEU A 11 30.41 -32.54 -10.85
C LEU A 11 31.65 -31.69 -11.15
N ALA A 12 31.52 -30.67 -12.02
CA ALA A 12 32.59 -29.73 -12.31
C ALA A 12 32.99 -28.88 -11.09
N ALA A 13 32.05 -28.65 -10.17
CA ALA A 13 32.28 -27.98 -8.89
C ALA A 13 32.89 -28.91 -7.81
N GLY A 14 33.19 -30.17 -8.16
CA GLY A 14 33.83 -31.13 -7.26
C GLY A 14 32.87 -31.90 -6.35
N LEU A 15 31.56 -31.80 -6.57
CA LEU A 15 30.61 -32.67 -5.86
C LEU A 15 30.74 -34.10 -6.40
N THR A 16 30.62 -35.08 -5.51
CA THR A 16 30.54 -36.48 -5.92
C THR A 16 29.21 -36.75 -6.64
N VAL A 17 29.16 -37.82 -7.44
CA VAL A 17 27.94 -38.23 -8.15
C VAL A 17 26.78 -38.45 -7.19
N GLU A 18 27.04 -39.08 -6.04
CA GLU A 18 26.02 -39.32 -5.01
C GLU A 18 25.49 -38.01 -4.42
N GLN A 19 26.37 -37.04 -4.12
CA GLN A 19 25.96 -35.73 -3.62
C GLN A 19 25.16 -34.95 -4.66
N ALA A 20 25.52 -35.05 -5.94
CA ALA A 20 24.79 -34.40 -7.02
C ALA A 20 23.38 -35.00 -7.18
N LEU A 21 23.24 -36.32 -7.05
CA LEU A 21 21.93 -36.99 -7.10
C LEU A 21 21.03 -36.59 -5.93
N ILE A 22 21.57 -36.59 -4.70
CA ILE A 22 20.84 -36.15 -3.50
C ILE A 22 20.42 -34.67 -3.64
N ALA A 23 21.28 -33.82 -4.18
CA ALA A 23 20.98 -32.42 -4.40
C ALA A 23 19.86 -32.22 -5.44
N VAL A 24 19.85 -33.00 -6.52
CA VAL A 24 18.79 -32.96 -7.53
C VAL A 24 17.46 -33.43 -6.95
N GLU A 25 17.45 -34.53 -6.20
CA GLU A 25 16.26 -35.06 -5.54
C GLU A 25 15.66 -34.05 -4.53
N ALA A 26 16.52 -33.35 -3.79
CA ALA A 26 16.10 -32.29 -2.88
C ALA A 26 15.52 -31.06 -3.61
N ILE A 27 16.04 -30.73 -4.79
CA ILE A 27 15.53 -29.63 -5.63
C ILE A 27 14.17 -30.02 -6.23
N GLU A 28 14.03 -31.24 -6.76
CA GLU A 28 12.77 -31.74 -7.31
C GLU A 28 11.68 -31.80 -6.23
N SER A 29 12.01 -32.29 -5.04
CA SER A 29 11.09 -32.32 -3.89
C SER A 29 10.69 -30.92 -3.37
N ALA A 30 11.47 -29.89 -3.68
CA ALA A 30 11.18 -28.51 -3.28
C ALA A 30 10.27 -27.77 -4.28
N GLU A 31 10.19 -28.23 -5.54
CA GLU A 31 9.37 -27.60 -6.58
C GLU A 31 7.86 -27.83 -6.41
N ASP A 32 7.45 -28.83 -5.61
CA ASP A 32 6.04 -29.13 -5.33
C ASP A 32 5.37 -28.16 -4.35
N LYS A 33 6.09 -27.20 -3.78
CA LYS A 33 5.47 -26.17 -2.93
C LYS A 33 4.75 -25.15 -3.82
N PRO A 34 3.41 -25.02 -3.71
CA PRO A 34 2.67 -24.06 -4.51
C PRO A 34 3.24 -22.66 -4.25
N ARG A 35 3.62 -21.96 -5.33
CA ARG A 35 4.12 -20.59 -5.24
C ARG A 35 3.16 -19.76 -4.40
N SER A 36 3.69 -18.98 -3.46
CA SER A 36 2.86 -18.14 -2.61
C SER A 36 1.99 -17.20 -3.45
N ALA A 37 0.79 -16.88 -2.97
CA ALA A 37 -0.12 -15.97 -3.68
C ALA A 37 0.53 -14.60 -4.02
N GLY A 38 1.51 -14.17 -3.22
CA GLY A 38 2.34 -12.99 -3.51
C GLY A 38 3.22 -13.15 -4.75
N ALA A 39 3.90 -14.29 -4.89
CA ALA A 39 4.75 -14.59 -6.04
C ALA A 39 3.95 -14.64 -7.36
N ILE A 40 2.76 -15.24 -7.34
CA ILE A 40 1.85 -15.28 -8.50
C ILE A 40 1.43 -13.86 -8.91
N ARG A 41 1.10 -12.99 -7.94
CA ARG A 41 0.76 -11.59 -8.23
C ARG A 41 1.91 -10.83 -8.87
N GLN A 42 3.14 -11.01 -8.38
CA GLN A 42 4.32 -10.37 -8.96
C GLN A 42 4.60 -10.88 -10.38
N GLN A 43 4.42 -12.19 -10.63
CA GLN A 43 4.58 -12.76 -11.97
C GLN A 43 3.58 -12.12 -12.96
N ARG A 44 2.29 -12.05 -12.60
CA ARG A 44 1.27 -11.38 -13.43
C ARG A 44 1.54 -9.89 -13.65
N TYR A 45 2.19 -9.23 -12.70
CA TYR A 45 2.61 -7.84 -12.87
C TYR A 45 3.73 -7.73 -13.90
N ARG A 46 4.76 -8.59 -13.81
CA ARG A 46 5.88 -8.62 -14.77
C ARG A 46 5.43 -8.99 -16.18
N GLU A 47 4.56 -9.98 -16.32
CA GLU A 47 4.00 -10.38 -17.62
C GLU A 47 3.22 -9.22 -18.27
N ARG A 48 2.44 -8.46 -17.49
CA ARG A 48 1.74 -7.27 -17.99
C ARG A 48 2.67 -6.14 -18.38
N GLN A 49 3.74 -5.91 -17.61
CA GLN A 49 4.75 -4.91 -17.96
C GLN A 49 5.47 -5.30 -19.26
N ALA A 50 5.94 -6.54 -19.36
CA ALA A 50 6.60 -7.05 -20.57
C ALA A 50 5.69 -6.96 -21.81
N ALA A 51 4.40 -7.33 -21.69
CA ALA A 51 3.43 -7.20 -22.76
C ALA A 51 3.19 -5.73 -23.16
N SER A 52 3.12 -4.82 -22.17
CA SER A 52 2.95 -3.39 -22.45
C SER A 52 4.19 -2.74 -23.07
N GLU A 53 5.38 -3.23 -22.76
CA GLU A 53 6.63 -2.78 -23.38
C GLU A 53 6.71 -3.27 -24.83
N ALA A 54 6.37 -4.54 -25.09
CA ALA A 54 6.31 -5.08 -26.45
C ALA A 54 5.29 -4.34 -27.33
N ALA A 55 4.11 -4.00 -26.80
CA ALA A 55 3.12 -3.23 -27.55
C ALA A 55 3.61 -1.81 -27.91
N LYS A 56 4.43 -1.18 -27.06
CA LYS A 56 5.00 0.15 -27.33
C LYS A 56 6.12 0.11 -28.38
N THR A 57 6.85 -1.00 -28.50
CA THR A 57 7.90 -1.12 -29.51
C THR A 57 7.32 -1.27 -30.91
N ASP A 58 6.21 -1.98 -31.05
CA ASP A 58 5.54 -2.20 -32.34
C ASP A 58 4.92 -0.91 -32.89
N ASP A 59 4.34 -0.08 -32.02
CA ASP A 59 3.73 1.20 -32.39
C ASP A 59 4.78 2.26 -32.80
N LYS A 60 6.03 2.10 -32.34
CA LYS A 60 7.16 2.95 -32.76
C LYS A 60 7.71 2.53 -34.12
N ALA A 61 7.72 1.23 -34.43
CA ALA A 61 8.16 0.71 -35.72
C ALA A 61 7.17 1.03 -36.86
N SER A 62 5.86 1.00 -36.57
CA SER A 62 4.83 1.38 -37.54
C SER A 62 4.90 2.87 -37.90
N ARG A 63 5.11 3.75 -36.90
CA ARG A 63 5.14 5.21 -37.08
C ARG A 63 6.36 5.72 -37.87
N VAL A 64 7.51 5.07 -37.75
CA VAL A 64 8.71 5.43 -38.54
C VAL A 64 8.54 5.07 -40.02
N THR A 65 7.77 4.01 -40.33
CA THR A 65 7.56 3.56 -41.71
C THR A 65 6.55 4.44 -42.47
N SER A 66 5.58 5.03 -41.79
CA SER A 66 4.56 5.90 -42.44
C SER A 66 5.08 7.30 -42.81
N GLN A 67 6.20 7.74 -42.25
CA GLN A 67 6.73 9.10 -42.47
C GLN A 67 7.68 9.21 -43.68
N ALA A 68 8.09 8.08 -44.27
CA ALA A 68 8.95 8.04 -45.46
C ALA A 68 8.20 8.17 -46.80
N SER A 69 6.86 8.09 -46.81
CA SER A 69 6.05 8.04 -48.05
C SER A 69 5.22 9.30 -48.34
N GLN A 70 5.37 10.40 -47.58
CA GLN A 70 4.62 11.65 -47.79
C GLN A 70 5.47 12.84 -48.29
N SER A 71 6.59 12.58 -48.97
CA SER A 71 7.43 13.62 -49.57
C SER A 71 7.53 13.48 -51.10
N SER A 72 6.40 13.54 -51.80
CA SER A 72 6.39 13.96 -53.20
C SER A 72 5.01 14.43 -53.62
N HIS A 73 4.97 15.65 -54.16
CA HIS A 73 3.97 16.24 -55.03
C HIS A 73 3.11 17.38 -54.43
N VAL A 74 3.57 18.61 -54.67
CA VAL A 74 2.84 19.88 -54.53
C VAL A 74 2.77 20.52 -55.91
N THR A 75 1.55 20.71 -56.41
CA THR A 75 1.00 21.69 -57.39
C THR A 75 -0.38 21.10 -57.73
N ASP A 76 -1.54 21.75 -57.74
CA ASP A 76 -1.92 23.13 -58.04
C ASP A 76 -3.36 23.36 -57.52
N VAL A 77 -3.81 24.61 -57.59
CA VAL A 77 -5.06 25.24 -57.13
C VAL A 77 -6.32 24.66 -57.78
N THR A 78 -7.50 24.72 -57.11
CA THR A 78 -8.76 25.33 -57.64
C THR A 78 -9.93 25.21 -56.65
N VAL A 79 -10.56 26.37 -56.45
CA VAL A 79 -11.81 26.69 -55.73
C VAL A 79 -13.05 26.24 -56.51
N CYS A 80 -14.10 25.74 -55.84
CA CYS A 80 -15.55 25.85 -56.14
C CYS A 80 -16.27 25.36 -54.85
N ASP A 81 -16.88 26.18 -53.99
CA ASP A 81 -18.22 26.79 -54.07
C ASP A 81 -19.36 25.82 -54.47
N GLY A 82 -20.40 25.73 -53.62
CA GLY A 82 -21.66 25.03 -53.94
C GLY A 82 -22.31 24.21 -52.80
N SER A 83 -23.08 24.90 -51.95
CA SER A 83 -24.46 24.57 -51.52
C SER A 83 -24.95 23.09 -51.52
N ASP A 84 -25.45 22.58 -50.39
CA ASP A 84 -26.89 22.63 -50.02
C ASP A 84 -27.26 21.74 -48.82
N ALA A 85 -28.19 22.27 -48.04
CA ALA A 85 -29.30 21.66 -47.27
C ALA A 85 -29.16 20.33 -46.49
N THR A 86 -29.63 20.39 -45.24
CA THR A 86 -30.66 19.54 -44.56
C THR A 86 -30.27 19.32 -43.08
N SER A 87 -30.88 20.05 -42.14
CA SER A 87 -32.20 19.84 -41.48
C SER A 87 -32.08 19.09 -40.16
N ASP A 88 -32.53 19.77 -39.10
CA ASP A 88 -33.29 19.24 -37.95
C ASP A 88 -32.66 18.21 -37.00
N ALA A 89 -32.44 18.62 -35.74
CA ALA A 89 -33.34 18.26 -34.64
C ALA A 89 -32.84 18.77 -33.26
N ALA A 90 -33.69 19.59 -32.64
CA ALA A 90 -34.01 19.71 -31.20
C ALA A 90 -32.87 19.51 -30.16
N GLY A 91 -32.52 20.50 -29.33
CA GLY A 91 -33.42 21.31 -28.52
C GLY A 91 -33.87 20.53 -27.28
N ASN A 92 -33.24 20.76 -26.13
CA ASN A 92 -33.91 20.58 -24.85
C ASN A 92 -33.37 21.58 -23.82
N ASP A 93 -34.09 22.69 -23.78
CA ASP A 93 -34.10 23.74 -22.78
C ASP A 93 -35.11 23.38 -21.67
N ALA A 94 -34.90 24.01 -20.52
CA ALA A 94 -35.89 24.36 -19.52
C ALA A 94 -36.61 23.26 -18.70
N SER A 95 -36.39 23.36 -17.39
CA SER A 95 -37.48 23.58 -16.42
C SER A 95 -38.50 22.44 -16.24
N ARG A 96 -38.26 21.58 -15.24
CA ARG A 96 -39.33 20.84 -14.58
C ARG A 96 -39.49 21.30 -13.13
N VAL A 97 -40.11 22.46 -13.00
CA VAL A 97 -40.97 22.78 -11.87
C VAL A 97 -42.14 21.81 -11.90
N HIS A 98 -42.25 20.96 -10.88
CA HIS A 98 -43.53 20.40 -10.49
C HIS A 98 -43.72 20.65 -9.01
N ALA A 99 -44.48 21.71 -8.76
CA ALA A 99 -45.29 21.90 -7.58
C ALA A 99 -46.07 20.63 -7.30
N PHE A 100 -45.84 20.02 -6.14
CA PHE A 100 -46.76 19.06 -5.56
C PHE A 100 -47.48 19.74 -4.39
N SER A 101 -48.75 19.97 -4.64
CA SER A 101 -49.81 20.39 -3.72
C SER A 101 -49.82 19.55 -2.44
N VAL A 102 -49.93 20.20 -1.28
CA VAL A 102 -51.07 20.02 -0.35
C VAL A 102 -51.11 21.24 0.59
N ARG A 103 -52.29 21.87 0.65
CA ARG A 103 -52.67 22.87 1.65
C ARG A 103 -53.03 22.20 2.98
N GLU A 104 -52.58 22.85 4.05
CA GLU A 104 -53.38 23.23 5.23
C GLU A 104 -53.93 22.12 6.15
N VAL A 105 -53.27 21.93 7.29
CA VAL A 105 -53.92 21.52 8.56
C VAL A 105 -53.21 22.21 9.75
N SER A 106 -53.92 23.20 10.32
CA SER A 106 -54.10 23.49 11.76
C SER A 106 -52.91 23.71 12.70
N ASN A 107 -52.90 24.93 13.26
CA ASN A 107 -52.41 25.28 14.60
C ASN A 107 -52.65 24.21 15.68
N ILE A 108 -51.59 23.80 16.41
CA ILE A 108 -51.68 23.37 17.82
C ILE A 108 -50.40 23.81 18.55
N PRO A 109 -50.47 24.52 19.69
CA PRO A 109 -49.32 24.87 20.52
C PRO A 109 -48.99 23.72 21.50
N PRO A 110 -47.72 23.45 21.84
CA PRO A 110 -47.43 22.49 22.91
C PRO A 110 -47.37 23.18 24.27
N GLU A 111 -48.50 23.16 24.98
CA GLU A 111 -48.55 23.19 26.43
C GLU A 111 -48.13 21.81 26.98
N ASN A 112 -47.13 21.82 27.86
CA ASN A 112 -46.89 20.95 29.00
C ASN A 112 -47.67 19.62 29.11
N SER A 113 -46.98 18.47 29.06
CA SER A 113 -47.13 17.40 30.08
C SER A 113 -46.17 16.22 29.84
N THR A 114 -45.51 15.87 30.93
CA THR A 114 -44.89 14.60 31.27
C THR A 114 -45.66 13.39 30.73
N ASN A 115 -44.99 12.52 29.97
CA ASN A 115 -45.40 11.13 29.85
C ASN A 115 -44.18 10.21 29.79
N SER A 116 -44.04 9.39 30.84
CA SER A 116 -43.10 8.30 30.94
C SER A 116 -43.69 7.06 30.29
N ASN A 117 -43.21 6.67 29.10
CA ASN A 117 -42.89 5.28 28.77
C ASN A 117 -42.18 5.15 27.41
N PRO A 118 -41.34 4.11 27.22
CA PRO A 118 -40.29 4.13 26.21
C PRO A 118 -40.75 3.53 24.88
N PRO A 119 -40.34 4.08 23.73
CA PRO A 119 -40.32 3.35 22.49
C PRO A 119 -38.88 3.18 21.99
N VAL A 120 -38.45 1.92 21.98
CA VAL A 120 -37.80 1.24 20.85
C VAL A 120 -36.66 2.00 20.15
N ALA A 121 -35.46 1.44 20.34
CA ALA A 121 -34.24 1.59 19.58
C ALA A 121 -34.41 2.19 18.17
N THR A 122 -34.11 3.48 18.04
CA THR A 122 -33.72 4.09 16.77
C THR A 122 -32.36 4.76 16.93
N LYS A 123 -31.50 4.51 15.95
CA LYS A 123 -30.09 4.90 15.81
C LYS A 123 -29.88 6.42 15.91
N ARG A 124 -30.00 6.99 17.10
CA ARG A 124 -29.78 8.41 17.39
C ARG A 124 -28.87 8.69 18.59
N ALA A 125 -28.21 7.67 19.12
CA ALA A 125 -27.12 7.83 20.11
C ALA A 125 -25.76 8.21 19.46
N ALA A 126 -25.69 8.39 18.14
CA ALA A 126 -24.45 8.67 17.41
C ALA A 126 -24.04 10.17 17.38
N LYS A 127 -24.75 11.06 18.09
CA LYS A 127 -24.46 12.51 18.09
C LYS A 127 -24.16 13.11 19.48
N ALA A 128 -23.86 12.27 20.46
CA ALA A 128 -23.31 12.69 21.76
C ALA A 128 -21.90 12.10 22.00
N ALA A 129 -21.30 11.48 20.99
CA ALA A 129 -19.88 11.20 21.01
C ALA A 129 -19.18 12.54 20.75
N GLY A 130 -18.69 13.16 21.82
CA GLY A 130 -18.11 14.50 21.82
C GLY A 130 -17.06 14.70 20.73
N ASP A 131 -16.80 15.96 20.39
CA ASP A 131 -15.77 16.30 19.41
C ASP A 131 -14.48 15.54 19.73
N PRO A 132 -13.88 14.83 18.76
CA PRO A 132 -12.74 13.95 19.02
C PRO A 132 -11.55 14.70 19.61
N LYS A 133 -11.47 16.02 19.37
CA LYS A 133 -10.50 16.91 20.00
C LYS A 133 -10.73 17.06 21.51
N ALA A 134 -11.97 17.26 21.93
CA ALA A 134 -12.32 17.39 23.36
C ALA A 134 -12.00 16.10 24.14
N ILE A 135 -12.14 14.93 23.50
CA ILE A 135 -11.75 13.65 24.10
C ILE A 135 -10.23 13.59 24.30
N LEU A 136 -9.43 14.06 23.34
CA LEU A 136 -7.98 14.09 23.43
C LEU A 136 -7.49 15.11 24.48
N GLU A 137 -8.12 16.28 24.56
CA GLU A 137 -7.81 17.35 25.52
C GLU A 137 -8.01 16.92 26.99
N SER A 138 -8.71 15.81 27.25
CA SER A 138 -8.83 15.28 28.62
C SER A 138 -7.52 14.72 29.19
N VAL A 139 -6.56 14.37 28.33
CA VAL A 139 -5.30 13.71 28.71
C VAL A 139 -4.07 14.39 28.08
N LEU A 140 -4.26 15.11 26.97
CA LEU A 140 -3.22 15.81 26.24
C LEU A 140 -3.38 17.32 26.38
N ASP A 141 -2.27 18.04 26.24
CA ASP A 141 -2.32 19.50 26.12
C ASP A 141 -3.08 19.91 24.84
N ALA A 142 -3.74 21.07 24.87
CA ALA A 142 -4.56 21.56 23.77
C ALA A 142 -3.78 21.66 22.44
N ASP A 143 -2.51 22.06 22.49
CA ASP A 143 -1.63 22.18 21.33
C ASP A 143 -1.29 20.80 20.73
N VAL A 144 -0.97 19.83 21.60
CA VAL A 144 -0.63 18.47 21.17
C VAL A 144 -1.87 17.76 20.61
N ALA A 145 -3.03 17.95 21.23
CA ALA A 145 -4.30 17.43 20.74
C ALA A 145 -4.64 17.99 19.34
N ALA A 146 -4.43 19.29 19.11
CA ALA A 146 -4.61 19.90 17.80
C ALA A 146 -3.65 19.30 16.75
N ALA A 147 -2.37 19.14 17.09
CA ALA A 147 -1.37 18.56 16.21
C ALA A 147 -1.69 17.10 15.82
N VAL A 148 -2.23 16.28 16.74
CA VAL A 148 -2.68 14.91 16.45
C VAL A 148 -3.84 14.90 15.45
N VAL A 149 -4.80 15.82 15.61
CA VAL A 149 -5.93 15.95 14.68
C VAL A 149 -5.45 16.37 13.30
N GLU A 150 -4.59 17.38 13.21
CA GLU A 150 -3.99 17.86 11.96
C GLU A 150 -3.20 16.75 11.25
N HIS A 151 -2.34 16.02 11.99
CA HIS A 151 -1.57 14.91 11.45
C HIS A 151 -2.47 13.85 10.80
N ARG A 152 -3.58 13.50 11.47
CA ARG A 152 -4.55 12.54 10.93
C ARG A 152 -5.32 13.05 9.72
N GLN A 153 -5.63 14.34 9.68
CA GLN A 153 -6.24 14.97 8.52
C GLN A 153 -5.30 14.97 7.31
N ALA A 154 -4.00 15.27 7.52
CA ALA A 154 -2.98 15.21 6.47
C ALA A 154 -2.85 13.80 5.86
N LYS A 155 -2.99 12.76 6.69
CA LYS A 155 -3.03 11.35 6.24
C LYS A 155 -4.39 10.90 5.67
N ARG A 156 -5.33 11.84 5.49
CA ARG A 156 -6.70 11.59 4.99
C ARG A 156 -7.50 10.59 5.84
N ALA A 157 -7.15 10.47 7.12
CA ALA A 157 -7.73 9.51 8.05
C ALA A 157 -8.48 10.22 9.17
N LYS A 158 -9.67 10.76 8.85
CA LYS A 158 -10.53 11.51 9.79
C LYS A 158 -10.65 10.78 11.14
N LEU A 159 -10.42 11.52 12.22
CA LEU A 159 -10.48 10.98 13.57
C LEU A 159 -11.95 10.86 14.00
N THR A 160 -12.40 9.65 14.32
CA THR A 160 -13.72 9.41 14.91
C THR A 160 -13.62 9.49 16.43
N ALA A 161 -14.73 9.81 17.11
CA ALA A 161 -14.76 9.86 18.58
C ALA A 161 -14.29 8.53 19.23
N PHE A 162 -14.71 7.38 18.67
CA PHE A 162 -14.24 6.08 19.13
C PHE A 162 -12.72 5.91 18.98
N ALA A 163 -12.16 6.29 17.83
CA ALA A 163 -10.72 6.23 17.63
C ALA A 163 -9.95 7.17 18.59
N ALA A 164 -10.52 8.32 18.94
CA ALA A 164 -9.95 9.20 19.96
C ALA A 164 -9.93 8.52 21.33
N THR A 165 -11.01 7.84 21.74
CA THR A 165 -11.03 7.11 23.02
C THR A 165 -9.99 5.98 23.08
N GLU A 166 -9.78 5.26 21.98
CA GLU A 166 -8.76 4.21 21.91
C GLU A 166 -7.33 4.78 21.98
N LEU A 167 -7.09 5.94 21.36
CA LEU A 167 -5.81 6.64 21.50
C LEU A 167 -5.56 7.09 22.94
N VAL A 168 -6.58 7.64 23.61
CA VAL A 168 -6.46 8.05 25.02
C VAL A 168 -6.07 6.86 25.91
N LYS A 169 -6.72 5.70 25.75
CA LYS A 169 -6.38 4.48 26.49
C LYS A 169 -4.93 4.05 26.23
N ALA A 170 -4.49 4.08 24.98
CA ALA A 170 -3.14 3.70 24.61
C ALA A 170 -2.07 4.66 25.16
N PHE A 171 -2.36 5.96 25.19
CA PHE A 171 -1.49 6.97 25.79
C PHE A 171 -1.40 6.84 27.31
N GLN A 172 -2.52 6.59 27.99
CA GLN A 172 -2.54 6.33 29.43
C GLN A 172 -1.76 5.06 29.79
N ALA A 173 -1.83 4.01 28.98
CA ALA A 173 -1.10 2.77 29.22
C ALA A 173 0.43 2.91 29.12
N TRP A 174 0.95 3.94 28.44
CA TRP A 174 2.38 4.23 28.36
C TRP A 174 2.91 5.03 29.56
N GLY A 175 2.07 5.86 30.17
CA GLY A 175 2.41 6.68 31.34
C GLY A 175 2.69 8.15 31.01
N ASP A 176 3.28 8.46 29.85
CA ASP A 176 3.43 9.85 29.37
C ASP A 176 2.68 10.09 28.04
N PRO A 177 1.43 10.59 28.11
CA PRO A 177 0.60 10.83 26.93
C PRO A 177 1.20 11.83 25.93
N ASN A 178 1.83 12.89 26.43
CA ASN A 178 2.33 13.97 25.59
C ASN A 178 3.56 13.53 24.80
N ALA A 179 4.50 12.82 25.44
CA ALA A 179 5.65 12.25 24.75
C ALA A 179 5.23 11.20 23.69
N ALA A 180 4.26 10.34 24.03
CA ALA A 180 3.73 9.35 23.10
C ALA A 180 3.07 9.98 21.86
N ALA A 181 2.29 11.03 22.04
CA ALA A 181 1.65 11.74 20.93
C ALA A 181 2.68 12.42 20.02
N ARG A 182 3.71 13.05 20.60
CA ARG A 182 4.82 13.65 19.83
C ARG A 182 5.58 12.60 19.01
N GLU A 183 5.90 11.45 19.60
CA GLU A 183 6.57 10.35 18.89
C GLU A 183 5.69 9.77 17.78
N MET A 184 4.38 9.62 18.03
CA MET A 184 3.41 9.19 17.02
C MET A 184 3.42 10.12 15.80
N ILE A 185 3.44 11.44 16.01
CA ILE A 185 3.51 12.44 14.93
C ILE A 185 4.88 12.38 14.23
N ALA A 186 5.98 12.34 14.99
CA ALA A 186 7.35 12.31 14.46
C ALA A 186 7.60 11.09 13.56
N ARG A 187 7.07 9.92 13.93
CA ARG A 187 7.16 8.68 13.13
C ARG A 187 6.10 8.59 12.03
N GLY A 188 5.19 9.56 11.95
CA GLY A 188 4.09 9.56 10.99
C GLY A 188 3.11 8.41 11.19
N TRP A 189 2.86 7.98 12.42
CA TRP A 189 1.96 6.89 12.75
C TRP A 189 0.50 7.36 12.81
N GLN A 190 -0.42 6.52 12.34
CA GLN A 190 -1.87 6.82 12.35
C GLN A 190 -2.55 6.41 13.67
N GLY A 191 -1.94 5.47 14.39
CA GLY A 191 -2.39 4.98 15.68
C GLY A 191 -1.21 4.81 16.61
N PHE A 192 -1.47 4.50 17.87
CA PHE A 192 -0.45 4.30 18.88
C PHE A 192 -0.75 3.05 19.69
N LYS A 193 0.30 2.29 20.03
CA LYS A 193 0.26 1.22 21.01
C LYS A 193 1.51 1.29 21.87
N PRO A 194 1.41 1.09 23.20
CA PRO A 194 2.56 1.19 24.10
C PRO A 194 3.65 0.15 23.77
N GLU A 195 3.27 -1.03 23.27
CA GLU A 195 4.21 -2.08 22.83
C GLU A 195 5.17 -1.61 21.71
N TRP A 196 4.76 -0.63 20.90
CA TRP A 196 5.59 -0.10 19.81
C TRP A 196 6.72 0.81 20.31
N MET A 197 6.60 1.36 21.52
CA MET A 197 7.65 2.14 22.16
C MET A 197 8.70 1.26 22.82
N ALA A 198 8.30 0.09 23.33
CA ALA A 198 9.22 -0.87 23.94
C ALA A 198 10.12 -1.57 22.92
N GLY A 199 9.63 -1.75 21.68
CA GLY A 199 10.37 -2.36 20.59
C GLY A 199 10.96 -1.34 19.63
N ASN A 200 12.15 -0.81 19.93
CA ASN A 200 12.97 -0.06 18.97
C ASN A 200 13.53 -0.97 17.85
N ALA A 201 12.69 -1.79 17.23
CA ALA A 201 13.01 -2.39 15.94
C ALA A 201 12.60 -1.37 14.87
N PRO A 202 13.54 -0.72 14.16
CA PRO A 202 13.19 0.00 12.96
C PRO A 202 12.46 -1.00 12.06
N ARG A 203 11.17 -0.78 11.82
CA ARG A 203 10.45 -1.51 10.77
C ARG A 203 11.17 -1.17 9.48
N ALA A 204 12.00 -2.10 9.02
CA ALA A 204 12.59 -2.05 7.70
C ALA A 204 11.46 -1.74 6.72
N GLY A 205 11.49 -0.55 6.13
CA GLY A 205 10.61 -0.25 5.01
C GLY A 205 10.82 -1.29 3.92
N PRO A 206 9.97 -1.36 2.90
CA PRO A 206 10.17 -2.25 1.75
C PRO A 206 11.55 -2.09 1.05
N ASN A 207 12.31 -1.04 1.38
CA ASN A 207 13.69 -0.82 0.91
C ASN A 207 14.79 -1.29 1.88
N GLY A 208 14.45 -1.68 3.11
CA GLY A 208 15.35 -2.42 4.00
C GLY A 208 15.36 -3.89 3.59
N SER A 209 15.77 -4.17 2.35
CA SER A 209 16.19 -5.54 2.05
C SER A 209 17.27 -5.88 3.07
N PRO A 210 17.11 -6.93 3.90
CA PRO A 210 18.29 -7.48 4.54
C PRO A 210 19.23 -7.75 3.38
N LEU A 211 20.41 -7.13 3.38
CA LEU A 211 21.46 -7.50 2.43
C LEU A 211 21.47 -9.01 2.49
N LYS A 212 21.06 -9.64 1.39
CA LYS A 212 21.09 -11.08 1.25
C LYS A 212 22.57 -11.39 1.25
N THR A 213 23.14 -11.54 2.45
CA THR A 213 24.40 -12.20 2.66
C THR A 213 24.20 -13.53 1.97
N SER A 214 24.78 -13.64 0.79
CA SER A 214 24.72 -14.87 0.02
C SER A 214 25.19 -15.99 0.95
N PRO A 215 24.66 -17.22 0.80
CA PRO A 215 25.15 -18.36 1.59
C PRO A 215 26.68 -18.49 1.51
N LEU A 216 27.27 -18.01 0.41
CA LEU A 216 28.70 -17.91 0.17
C LEU A 216 29.42 -16.87 1.07
N ILE A 217 28.84 -15.69 1.29
CA ILE A 217 29.39 -14.68 2.23
C ILE A 217 29.23 -15.15 3.69
N ARG A 218 28.16 -15.88 4.00
CA ARG A 218 27.96 -16.48 5.33
C ARG A 218 28.99 -17.59 5.60
N ALA A 219 29.18 -18.50 4.64
CA ALA A 219 30.19 -19.55 4.73
C ALA A 219 31.63 -18.99 4.79
N ALA A 220 31.93 -17.93 4.04
CA ALA A 220 33.24 -17.27 4.09
C ALA A 220 33.54 -16.60 5.44
N ARG A 221 32.51 -16.09 6.14
CA ARG A 221 32.67 -15.53 7.50
C ARG A 221 32.98 -16.63 8.51
N ASP A 222 32.27 -17.76 8.45
CA ASP A 222 32.47 -18.88 9.40
C ASP A 222 33.88 -19.49 9.24
N VAL A 223 34.39 -19.63 8.01
CA VAL A 223 35.77 -20.12 7.75
C VAL A 223 36.84 -19.12 8.23
N LEU A 224 36.57 -17.80 8.19
CA LEU A 224 37.55 -16.78 8.59
C LEU A 224 37.67 -16.65 10.13
N GLU A 225 36.60 -16.94 10.87
CA GLU A 225 36.64 -17.01 12.35
C GLU A 225 37.35 -18.27 12.84
N GLU A 226 37.24 -19.38 12.11
CA GLU A 226 37.93 -20.64 12.44
C GLU A 226 39.46 -20.53 12.28
N ILE A 227 39.94 -19.75 11.31
CA ILE A 227 41.39 -19.51 11.11
C ILE A 227 42.00 -18.65 12.23
N HIS A 228 41.24 -17.75 12.85
CA HIS A 228 41.74 -16.90 13.94
C HIS A 228 41.70 -17.57 15.32
N ALA A 229 40.88 -18.61 15.51
CA ALA A 229 40.80 -19.36 16.76
C ALA A 229 41.85 -20.49 16.88
N GLY A 230 42.58 -20.79 15.80
CA GLY A 230 43.44 -21.98 15.68
C GLY A 230 44.95 -21.77 15.81
N ASN A 231 45.44 -20.83 16.63
CA ASN A 231 46.87 -20.79 16.98
C ASN A 231 47.13 -20.87 18.49
N PRO A 232 47.08 -22.07 19.09
CA PRO A 232 47.75 -22.33 20.34
C PRO A 232 49.20 -22.76 20.05
N ALA A 233 50.12 -21.83 20.25
CA ALA A 233 51.54 -22.13 20.43
C ALA A 233 51.70 -23.21 21.52
N HIS A 234 52.06 -24.44 21.12
CA HIS A 234 52.52 -25.46 22.03
C HIS A 234 53.76 -26.15 21.43
N ILE A 235 54.93 -25.67 21.84
CA ILE A 235 56.20 -26.40 21.71
C ILE A 235 56.49 -26.97 23.10
N PRO A 236 56.32 -28.27 23.36
CA PRO A 236 56.95 -28.93 24.49
C PRO A 236 58.14 -29.75 24.00
N GLY A 237 59.34 -29.21 24.23
CA GLY A 237 60.59 -29.86 23.91
C GLY A 237 61.74 -29.09 24.55
N LEU A 238 61.73 -29.03 25.89
CA LEU A 238 62.86 -28.73 26.78
C LEU A 238 62.48 -29.14 28.21
#